data_AF-A0A7W9J465-F1
#
_entry.id   AF-A0A7W9J465-F1
#
_cell.length_a   1.000
_cell.length_b   1.000
_cell.length_c   1.000
_cell.angle_alpha   90.00
_cell.angle_beta   90.00
_cell.angle_gamma   90.00
#
_symmetry.space_group_name_H-M   'P 1'
#
loop_
_entity.id
_entity.type
_entity.pdbx_description
1 polymer ?
#
loop_
_entity_poly.entity_id
_entity_poly.type
_entity_poly.pdbx_seq_one_letter_code
_entity_poly.pdbx_strand_id
1 'polypeptide(L)'
;MRPLPPYEQATLDLDLPVLQAWAEDHPDLVAKIAADHAAFDSNVGHVLLVVEIHDHTAVRRVQAELVPLLRRPEHLRVRTPIPEPVDLEPLSDGVWALDGNGTHITTTWPDPTTGMLHVTLDRIDPAFTARIEALAPDRIHVLPDPQGPAAPLASRELPPYEQEMPVPLPAPGRPL
;
A
#
# COMPACT_ATOMS: atom_id res chain seq x y z
N MET A 1 21.97 -28.00 -4.57
CA MET A 1 21.10 -27.01 -5.25
C MET A 1 20.60 -27.62 -6.54
N ARG A 2 19.29 -27.58 -6.81
CA ARG A 2 18.77 -27.98 -8.14
C ARG A 2 19.14 -26.90 -9.16
N PRO A 3 19.52 -27.27 -10.40
CA PRO A 3 19.71 -26.30 -11.46
C PRO A 3 18.39 -25.55 -11.74
N LEU A 4 18.49 -24.25 -11.97
CA LEU A 4 17.34 -23.42 -12.34
C LEU A 4 16.79 -23.88 -13.69
N PRO A 5 15.47 -23.92 -13.86
CA PRO A 5 14.84 -24.04 -15.17
C PRO A 5 15.40 -23.02 -16.18
N PRO A 6 15.49 -23.36 -17.48
CA PRO A 6 16.08 -22.49 -18.50
C PRO A 6 15.44 -21.10 -18.57
N TYR A 7 14.13 -21.01 -18.30
CA TYR A 7 13.40 -19.74 -18.28
C TYR A 7 13.87 -18.82 -17.14
N GLU A 8 14.13 -19.39 -15.97
CA GLU A 8 14.60 -18.68 -14.79
C GLU A 8 16.04 -18.21 -14.96
N GLN A 9 16.92 -19.08 -15.46
CA GLN A 9 18.29 -18.74 -15.81
C GLN A 9 18.35 -17.58 -16.82
N ALA A 10 17.51 -17.63 -17.86
CA ALA A 10 17.43 -16.56 -18.85
C ALA A 10 16.96 -15.22 -18.26
N THR A 11 16.15 -15.20 -17.20
CA THR A 11 15.77 -13.96 -16.51
C THR A 11 16.99 -13.36 -15.83
N LEU A 12 17.74 -14.17 -15.09
CA LEU A 12 18.95 -13.72 -14.39
C LEU A 12 20.00 -13.21 -15.39
N ASP A 13 20.24 -13.94 -16.47
CA ASP A 13 21.27 -13.57 -17.46
C ASP A 13 20.95 -12.25 -18.17
N LEU A 14 19.66 -11.92 -18.35
CA LEU A 14 19.23 -10.69 -19.03
C LEU A 14 19.16 -9.49 -18.09
N ASP A 15 18.51 -9.66 -16.93
CA ASP A 15 18.03 -8.53 -16.13
C ASP A 15 18.90 -8.27 -14.89
N LEU A 16 19.62 -9.27 -14.37
CA LEU A 16 20.51 -9.07 -13.22
C LEU A 16 21.63 -8.05 -13.49
N PRO A 17 22.34 -8.08 -14.65
CA PRO A 17 23.39 -7.10 -14.92
C PRO A 17 22.83 -5.67 -15.03
N VAL A 18 21.60 -5.51 -15.52
CA VAL A 18 20.93 -4.20 -15.63
C VAL A 18 20.65 -3.64 -14.24
N LEU A 19 20.13 -4.47 -13.32
CA LEU A 19 19.90 -4.07 -11.94
C LEU A 19 21.20 -3.72 -11.23
N GLN A 20 22.25 -4.51 -11.42
CA GLN A 20 23.57 -4.27 -10.82
C GLN A 20 24.15 -2.93 -11.28
N ALA A 21 24.13 -2.66 -12.58
CA ALA A 21 24.56 -1.37 -13.13
C ALA A 21 23.72 -0.21 -12.58
N TRP A 22 22.40 -0.37 -12.51
CA TRP A 22 21.52 0.66 -11.94
C TRP A 22 21.85 0.95 -10.47
N ALA A 23 22.13 -0.07 -9.65
CA ALA A 23 22.49 0.12 -8.25
C ALA A 23 23.86 0.78 -8.07
N GLU A 24 24.81 0.53 -8.97
CA GLU A 24 26.11 1.22 -9.01
C GLU A 24 25.95 2.72 -9.33
N ASP A 25 25.00 3.07 -10.20
CA ASP A 25 24.67 4.46 -10.55
C ASP A 25 23.88 5.22 -9.46
N HIS A 26 23.29 4.50 -8.49
CA HIS A 26 22.45 5.08 -7.42
C HIS A 26 22.94 4.66 -6.01
N PRO A 27 24.18 5.04 -5.62
CA PRO A 27 24.76 4.62 -4.34
C PRO A 27 24.04 5.22 -3.12
N ASP A 28 23.29 6.31 -3.30
CA ASP A 28 22.50 6.98 -2.25
C ASP A 28 21.36 6.10 -1.71
N LEU A 29 20.86 5.16 -2.52
CA LEU A 29 19.73 4.31 -2.16
C LEU A 29 20.12 3.07 -1.35
N VAL A 30 21.42 2.75 -1.28
CA VAL A 30 21.96 1.57 -0.58
C VAL A 30 21.17 0.30 -0.97
N ALA A 31 20.92 0.16 -2.28
CA ALA A 31 20.09 -0.91 -2.81
C ALA A 31 20.81 -2.27 -2.69
N LYS A 32 20.11 -3.28 -2.20
CA LYS A 32 20.58 -4.67 -2.22
C LYS A 32 19.81 -5.44 -3.28
N ILE A 33 20.53 -6.17 -4.13
CA ILE A 33 19.93 -6.98 -5.18
C ILE A 33 20.06 -8.44 -4.78
N ALA A 34 18.95 -9.15 -4.75
CA ALA A 34 18.88 -10.58 -4.48
C ALA A 34 18.04 -11.28 -5.54
N ALA A 35 18.43 -12.50 -5.90
CA ALA A 35 17.56 -13.41 -6.62
C ALA A 35 16.81 -14.24 -5.59
N ASP A 36 15.50 -14.02 -5.46
CA ASP A 36 14.66 -14.83 -4.58
C ASP A 36 14.16 -16.05 -5.37
N HIS A 37 14.56 -17.22 -4.87
CA HIS A 37 14.24 -18.53 -5.43
C HIS A 37 13.20 -19.26 -4.57
N ALA A 38 12.62 -18.59 -3.57
CA ALA A 38 11.60 -19.19 -2.71
C ALA A 38 10.34 -19.51 -3.52
N ALA A 39 9.76 -20.69 -3.26
CA ALA A 39 8.51 -21.12 -3.86
C ALA A 39 7.37 -20.23 -3.35
N PHE A 40 7.12 -19.10 -4.03
CA PHE A 40 5.93 -18.30 -3.78
C PHE A 40 4.75 -18.83 -4.61
N ASP A 41 3.63 -18.96 -3.91
CA ASP A 41 2.36 -19.48 -4.38
C ASP A 41 1.64 -18.42 -5.21
N SER A 42 2.01 -18.24 -6.49
CA SER A 42 1.17 -17.51 -7.45
C SER A 42 1.57 -17.80 -8.90
N ASN A 43 0.61 -17.68 -9.81
CA ASN A 43 0.66 -18.03 -11.24
C ASN A 43 1.65 -17.21 -12.11
N VAL A 44 2.74 -16.68 -11.53
CA VAL A 44 3.68 -15.76 -12.17
C VAL A 44 5.11 -16.17 -11.77
N GLY A 45 5.77 -16.99 -12.59
CA GLY A 45 7.24 -17.14 -12.68
C GLY A 45 8.07 -17.38 -11.40
N HIS A 46 8.76 -18.52 -11.33
CA HIS A 46 9.56 -19.00 -10.19
C HIS A 46 10.83 -18.19 -9.79
N VAL A 47 11.21 -17.14 -10.50
CA VAL A 47 12.37 -16.28 -10.10
C VAL A 47 11.95 -14.84 -9.98
N LEU A 48 12.17 -14.29 -8.79
CA LEU A 48 11.99 -12.88 -8.49
C LEU A 48 13.34 -12.19 -8.33
N LEU A 49 13.61 -11.20 -9.16
CA LEU A 49 14.68 -10.24 -8.93
C LEU A 49 14.18 -9.23 -7.90
N VAL A 50 14.75 -9.27 -6.71
CA VAL A 50 14.37 -8.42 -5.59
C VAL A 50 15.40 -7.31 -5.43
N VAL A 51 14.92 -6.06 -5.43
CA VAL A 51 15.71 -4.88 -5.09
C VAL A 51 15.20 -4.36 -3.74
N GLU A 52 16.05 -4.44 -2.73
CA GLU A 52 15.73 -3.98 -1.38
C GLU A 52 16.33 -2.60 -1.13
N ILE A 53 15.49 -1.65 -0.71
CA ILE A 53 15.85 -0.24 -0.54
C ILE A 53 15.36 0.24 0.82
N HIS A 54 16.24 0.84 1.63
CA HIS A 54 15.88 1.23 3.00
C HIS A 54 14.88 2.39 3.05
N ASP A 55 14.88 3.24 2.03
CA ASP A 55 13.93 4.34 1.90
C ASP A 55 12.59 3.85 1.34
N HIS A 56 11.59 3.71 2.21
CA HIS A 56 10.23 3.30 1.86
C HIS A 56 9.55 4.26 0.88
N THR A 57 9.91 5.56 0.92
CA THR A 57 9.34 6.57 0.01
C THR A 57 9.89 6.42 -1.41
N ALA A 58 11.10 5.86 -1.55
CA ALA A 58 11.76 5.65 -2.83
C ALA A 58 11.24 4.41 -3.58
N VAL A 59 10.60 3.44 -2.91
CA VAL A 59 10.24 2.14 -3.51
C VAL A 59 9.41 2.28 -4.78
N ARG A 60 8.33 3.08 -4.76
CA ARG A 60 7.48 3.28 -5.95
C ARG A 60 8.21 3.98 -7.09
N ARG A 61 9.03 4.98 -6.77
CA ARG A 61 9.83 5.71 -7.75
C ARG A 61 10.81 4.78 -8.44
N VAL A 62 11.55 4.01 -7.64
CA VAL A 62 12.56 3.07 -8.16
C VAL A 62 11.90 1.96 -8.98
N GLN A 63 10.74 1.46 -8.56
CA GLN A 63 10.01 0.49 -9.37
C GLN A 63 9.61 1.08 -10.73
N ALA A 64 9.13 2.32 -10.77
CA ALA A 64 8.79 3.00 -12.03
C ALA A 64 10.02 3.26 -12.92
N GLU A 65 11.20 3.51 -12.34
CA GLU A 65 12.46 3.69 -13.07
C GLU A 65 13.01 2.37 -13.62
N LEU A 66 12.93 1.28 -12.86
CA LEU A 66 13.50 -0.01 -13.24
C LEU A 66 12.65 -0.77 -14.25
N VAL A 67 11.32 -0.74 -14.13
CA VAL A 67 10.40 -1.45 -15.05
C VAL A 67 10.71 -1.23 -16.54
N PRO A 68 10.95 -0.01 -17.04
CA PRO A 68 11.26 0.19 -18.46
C PRO A 68 12.65 -0.30 -18.89
N LEU A 69 13.57 -0.56 -17.95
CA LEU A 69 14.94 -1.00 -18.24
C LEU A 69 15.05 -2.52 -18.39
N LEU A 70 14.09 -3.28 -17.85
CA LEU A 70 14.14 -4.74 -17.79
C LEU A 70 13.45 -5.39 -18.98
N ARG A 71 13.96 -6.56 -19.38
CA ARG A 71 13.34 -7.42 -20.40
C ARG A 71 12.15 -8.19 -19.84
N ARG A 72 12.17 -8.53 -18.54
CA ARG A 72 11.11 -9.25 -17.83
C ARG A 72 10.71 -8.51 -16.55
N PRO A 73 10.10 -7.31 -16.67
CA PRO A 73 9.71 -6.51 -15.51
C PRO A 73 8.70 -7.21 -14.59
N GLU A 74 7.96 -8.21 -15.10
CA GLU A 74 7.05 -9.05 -14.30
C GLU A 74 7.75 -9.87 -13.21
N HIS A 75 9.07 -10.06 -13.32
CA HIS A 75 9.90 -10.75 -12.33
C HIS A 75 10.61 -9.78 -11.38
N LEU A 76 10.44 -8.46 -11.54
CA LEU A 76 11.01 -7.47 -10.64
C LEU A 76 10.11 -7.23 -9.45
N ARG A 77 10.72 -7.16 -8.27
CA ARG A 77 10.08 -6.59 -7.08
C ARG A 77 11.02 -5.66 -6.37
N VAL A 78 10.56 -4.42 -6.22
CA VAL A 78 11.23 -3.44 -5.37
C VAL A 78 10.50 -3.43 -4.04
N ARG A 79 11.25 -3.57 -2.95
CA ARG A 79 10.69 -3.56 -1.60
C ARG A 79 11.63 -2.89 -0.63
N THR A 80 11.13 -2.55 0.55
CA THR A 80 11.99 -2.33 1.70
C THR A 80 12.54 -3.67 2.21
N PRO A 81 13.72 -3.70 2.85
CA PRO A 81 14.16 -4.87 3.59
C PRO A 81 13.04 -5.23 4.58
N ILE A 82 12.41 -6.38 4.36
CA ILE A 82 11.47 -6.92 5.32
C ILE A 82 12.35 -7.47 6.45
N PRO A 83 12.33 -6.88 7.66
CA PRO A 83 13.04 -7.50 8.77
C PRO A 83 12.54 -8.94 8.89
N GLU A 84 13.49 -9.89 9.03
CA GLU A 84 13.26 -11.35 9.17
C GLU A 84 11.89 -11.65 9.76
N PRO A 85 11.09 -12.52 9.12
CA PRO A 85 9.63 -12.54 9.19
C PRO A 85 9.17 -12.05 10.54
N VAL A 86 9.04 -10.72 10.67
CA VAL A 86 8.60 -10.21 11.93
C VAL A 86 7.14 -10.51 11.89
N ASP A 87 6.76 -11.39 12.78
CA ASP A 87 5.39 -11.81 12.99
C ASP A 87 4.54 -10.53 13.12
N LEU A 88 3.89 -10.14 12.01
CA LEU A 88 2.99 -8.99 11.96
C LEU A 88 1.67 -9.35 12.65
N GLU A 89 1.45 -10.64 12.94
CA GLU A 89 0.33 -11.13 13.73
C GLU A 89 0.32 -10.52 15.14
N PRO A 90 1.39 -10.62 15.97
CA PRO A 90 1.48 -9.89 17.24
C PRO A 90 1.24 -8.38 17.15
N LEU A 91 1.69 -7.76 16.06
CA LEU A 91 1.51 -6.33 15.84
C LEU A 91 0.04 -6.00 15.52
N SER A 92 -0.58 -6.80 14.66
CA SER A 92 -2.01 -6.71 14.32
C SER A 92 -2.87 -6.93 15.56
N ASP A 93 -2.57 -7.95 16.38
CA ASP A 93 -3.25 -8.21 17.65
C ASP A 93 -3.12 -7.04 18.63
N GLY A 94 -1.91 -6.46 18.73
CA GLY A 94 -1.66 -5.28 19.55
C GLY A 94 -2.45 -4.05 19.09
N VAL A 95 -2.61 -3.86 17.78
CA VAL A 95 -3.44 -2.80 17.18
C VAL A 95 -4.92 -3.03 17.50
N TRP A 96 -5.44 -4.24 17.28
CA TRP A 96 -6.83 -4.60 17.59
C TRP A 96 -7.15 -4.49 19.09
N ALA A 97 -6.18 -4.70 19.98
CA ALA A 97 -6.35 -4.49 21.41
C ALA A 97 -6.54 -3.01 21.82
N LEU A 98 -6.23 -2.06 20.93
CA LEU A 98 -6.50 -0.64 21.16
C LEU A 98 -7.92 -0.22 20.75
N ASP A 99 -8.64 -1.07 20.00
CA ASP A 99 -10.00 -0.80 19.56
C ASP A 99 -10.95 -0.67 20.76
N GLY A 100 -11.88 0.29 20.70
CA GLY A 100 -12.91 0.45 21.74
C GLY A 100 -13.11 1.85 22.33
N ASN A 101 -12.55 2.91 21.74
CA ASN A 101 -12.74 4.29 22.23
C ASN A 101 -13.24 5.26 21.14
N GLY A 102 -14.44 5.03 20.61
CA GLY A 102 -15.16 5.99 19.75
C GLY A 102 -14.67 6.13 18.29
N THR A 103 -13.45 5.69 18.01
CA THR A 103 -12.90 5.44 16.66
C THR A 103 -12.56 3.96 16.56
N HIS A 104 -12.91 3.33 15.46
CA HIS A 104 -12.80 1.88 15.26
C HIS A 104 -11.82 1.54 14.15
N ILE A 105 -11.08 0.45 14.35
CA ILE A 105 -10.26 -0.16 13.30
C ILE A 105 -11.18 -0.97 12.40
N THR A 106 -11.11 -0.74 11.10
CA THR A 106 -11.97 -1.43 10.13
C THR A 106 -11.27 -2.59 9.44
N THR A 107 -9.97 -2.46 9.17
CA THR A 107 -9.16 -3.52 8.56
C THR A 107 -7.69 -3.30 8.91
N THR A 108 -6.96 -4.41 9.07
CA THR A 108 -5.50 -4.43 9.08
C THR A 108 -5.00 -5.35 7.97
N TRP A 109 -3.94 -4.95 7.27
CA TRP A 109 -3.30 -5.82 6.28
C TRP A 109 -1.81 -5.50 6.12
N PRO A 110 -0.96 -6.49 5.84
CA PRO A 110 0.43 -6.24 5.51
C PRO A 110 0.52 -5.61 4.12
N ASP A 111 1.30 -4.54 3.99
CA ASP A 111 1.73 -4.03 2.69
C ASP A 111 2.88 -4.92 2.19
N PRO A 112 2.67 -5.69 1.12
CA PRO A 112 3.66 -6.63 0.60
C PRO A 112 4.87 -5.95 -0.07
N THR A 113 4.83 -4.62 -0.23
CA THR A 113 5.83 -3.76 -0.87
C THR A 113 6.71 -3.07 0.17
N THR A 114 6.09 -2.53 1.22
CA THR A 114 6.78 -1.77 2.29
C THR A 114 7.04 -2.59 3.55
N GLY A 115 6.43 -3.77 3.67
CA GLY A 115 6.51 -4.60 4.88
C GLY A 115 5.81 -3.99 6.10
N MET A 116 5.08 -2.89 5.92
CA MET A 116 4.35 -2.20 6.98
C MET A 116 2.97 -2.84 7.19
N LEU A 117 2.45 -2.75 8.40
CA LEU A 117 1.06 -3.04 8.69
C LEU A 117 0.22 -1.79 8.37
N HIS A 118 -0.63 -1.87 7.36
CA HIS A 118 -1.62 -0.85 7.10
C HIS A 118 -2.83 -1.06 8.00
N VAL A 119 -3.32 0.02 8.58
CA VAL A 119 -4.47 0.04 9.48
C VAL A 119 -5.46 1.08 8.97
N THR A 120 -6.71 0.70 8.74
CA THR A 120 -7.77 1.66 8.40
C THR A 120 -8.70 1.93 9.56
N LEU A 121 -9.15 3.18 9.65
CA LEU A 121 -10.08 3.65 10.68
C LEU A 121 -11.42 4.08 10.08
N ASP A 122 -12.52 3.83 10.81
CA ASP A 122 -13.89 4.22 10.43
C ASP A 122 -14.05 5.75 10.29
N ARG A 123 -13.23 6.50 11.02
CA ARG A 123 -13.10 7.96 10.97
C ARG A 123 -11.67 8.38 11.28
N ILE A 124 -11.27 9.57 10.82
CA ILE A 124 -9.96 10.12 11.14
C ILE A 124 -9.98 10.73 12.56
N ASP A 125 -9.19 10.16 13.46
CA ASP A 125 -8.90 10.70 14.78
C ASP A 125 -7.38 10.83 14.95
N PRO A 126 -6.82 12.05 14.99
CA PRO A 126 -5.38 12.25 15.10
C PRO A 126 -4.76 11.69 16.39
N ALA A 127 -5.50 11.73 17.51
CA ALA A 127 -4.99 11.24 18.78
C ALA A 127 -4.96 9.70 18.80
N PHE A 128 -5.97 9.06 18.22
CA PHE A 128 -6.01 7.61 18.09
C PHE A 128 -4.99 7.11 17.05
N THR A 129 -4.85 7.82 15.94
CA THR A 129 -3.84 7.56 14.90
C THR A 129 -2.43 7.57 15.51
N ALA A 130 -2.06 8.64 16.23
CA ALA A 130 -0.76 8.75 16.85
C ALA A 130 -0.50 7.63 17.88
N ARG A 131 -1.54 7.18 18.60
CA ARG A 131 -1.44 6.07 19.56
C ARG A 131 -1.20 4.73 18.87
N ILE A 132 -1.83 4.48 17.72
CA ILE A 132 -1.61 3.28 16.90
C ILE A 132 -0.19 3.31 16.32
N GLU A 133 0.22 4.41 15.69
CA GLU A 133 1.55 4.54 15.09
C GLU A 133 2.67 4.45 16.14
N ALA A 134 2.42 4.92 17.37
CA ALA A 134 3.38 4.79 18.48
C ALA A 134 3.68 3.35 18.91
N LEU A 135 2.84 2.36 18.56
CA LEU A 135 3.13 0.95 18.84
C LEU A 135 4.37 0.47 18.08
N ALA A 136 4.54 0.92 16.84
CA ALA A 136 5.72 0.66 16.02
C ALA A 136 5.81 1.72 14.89
N PRO A 137 6.48 2.87 15.14
CA PRO A 137 6.46 4.04 14.25
C PRO A 137 6.94 3.76 12.83
N ASP A 138 7.91 2.86 12.69
CA ASP A 138 8.51 2.52 11.40
C ASP A 138 7.82 1.33 10.71
N ARG A 139 6.69 0.85 11.26
CA ARG A 139 6.08 -0.42 10.86
C ARG A 139 4.56 -0.40 10.77
N ILE A 140 3.91 0.66 11.25
CA ILE A 140 2.46 0.83 11.15
C ILE A 140 2.18 2.11 10.37
N HIS A 141 1.27 2.03 9.42
CA HIS A 141 0.77 3.20 8.70
C HIS A 141 -0.74 3.25 8.79
N VAL A 142 -1.28 4.36 9.28
CA VAL A 142 -2.72 4.54 9.42
C VAL A 142 -3.28 5.28 8.21
N LEU A 143 -4.31 4.72 7.60
CA LEU A 143 -4.98 5.26 6.43
C LEU A 143 -6.47 5.49 6.75
N PRO A 144 -7.12 6.47 6.11
CA PRO A 144 -8.58 6.57 6.15
C PRO A 144 -9.20 5.34 5.46
N ASP A 145 -10.28 4.81 6.01
CA ASP A 145 -11.01 3.71 5.36
C ASP A 145 -11.61 4.18 4.01
N PRO A 146 -11.22 3.57 2.87
CA PRO A 146 -11.77 3.92 1.55
C PRO A 146 -13.25 3.55 1.39
N GLN A 147 -13.80 2.70 2.26
CA GLN A 147 -15.22 2.31 2.30
C GLN A 147 -15.97 2.94 3.49
N GLY A 148 -15.28 3.69 4.35
CA GLY A 148 -15.89 4.40 5.47
C GLY A 148 -16.88 5.47 4.99
N PRO A 149 -17.83 5.90 5.84
CA PRO A 149 -18.66 7.04 5.50
C PRO A 149 -17.72 8.22 5.23
N ALA A 150 -17.75 8.74 4.00
CA ALA A 150 -17.01 9.95 3.64
C ALA A 150 -17.22 10.97 4.77
N ALA A 151 -16.12 11.46 5.36
CA ALA A 151 -16.18 12.51 6.36
C ALA A 151 -17.23 13.55 5.94
N PRO A 152 -18.09 14.04 6.84
CA PRO A 152 -19.10 15.02 6.46
C PRO A 152 -18.34 16.16 5.78
N LEU A 153 -18.61 16.33 4.48
CA LEU A 153 -18.14 17.47 3.72
C LEU A 153 -18.50 18.68 4.57
N ALA A 154 -17.47 19.38 5.08
CA ALA A 154 -17.64 20.66 5.73
C ALA A 154 -18.66 21.43 4.89
N SER A 155 -19.74 21.85 5.55
CA SER A 155 -20.95 22.40 4.95
C SER A 155 -20.59 23.18 3.71
N ARG A 156 -20.87 22.57 2.55
CA ARG A 156 -20.80 23.27 1.28
C ARG A 156 -21.87 24.33 1.40
N GLU A 157 -21.49 25.56 1.73
CA GLU A 157 -22.38 26.70 1.63
C GLU A 157 -22.99 26.61 0.23
N LEU A 158 -24.29 26.30 0.20
CA LEU A 158 -25.03 26.31 -1.05
C LEU A 158 -24.96 27.75 -1.55
N PRO A 159 -24.55 27.97 -2.81
CA PRO A 159 -24.54 29.30 -3.36
C PRO A 159 -25.96 29.88 -3.35
N PRO A 160 -26.12 31.21 -3.21
CA PRO A 160 -27.35 31.87 -2.73
C PRO A 160 -28.54 31.84 -3.71
N TYR A 161 -28.47 31.08 -4.80
CA TYR A 161 -29.49 31.07 -5.85
C TYR A 161 -30.60 30.01 -5.67
N GLU A 162 -30.59 29.22 -4.59
CA GLU A 162 -31.68 28.27 -4.28
C GLU A 162 -32.70 28.78 -3.24
N GLN A 163 -32.63 30.06 -2.81
CA GLN A 163 -33.52 30.56 -1.76
C GLN A 163 -34.90 31.05 -2.22
N GLU A 164 -35.21 31.15 -3.51
CA GLU A 164 -36.54 31.63 -3.93
C GLU A 164 -37.08 30.90 -5.16
N MET A 165 -37.83 29.82 -4.94
CA MET A 165 -38.96 29.49 -5.82
C MET A 165 -40.16 29.03 -4.97
N PRO A 166 -41.30 29.72 -5.04
CA PRO A 166 -42.51 29.28 -4.35
C PRO A 166 -43.04 27.98 -4.96
N VAL A 167 -43.28 26.99 -4.11
CA VAL A 167 -43.96 25.74 -4.44
C VAL A 167 -45.35 26.06 -5.02
N PRO A 168 -45.72 25.56 -6.23
CA PRO A 168 -47.09 25.70 -6.69
C PRO A 168 -48.02 24.80 -5.87
N LEU A 169 -49.09 25.40 -5.32
CA LEU A 169 -50.17 24.74 -4.61
C LEU A 169 -50.84 23.65 -5.47
N PRO A 170 -51.27 22.52 -4.90
CA PRO A 170 -52.00 21.49 -5.63
C PRO A 170 -53.36 22.01 -6.11
N ALA A 171 -53.71 21.72 -7.36
CA ALA A 171 -55.00 22.07 -7.95
C ALA A 171 -56.15 21.28 -7.26
N PRO A 172 -57.29 21.92 -6.94
CA PRO A 172 -58.42 21.24 -6.32
C PRO A 172 -59.06 20.23 -7.28
N GLY A 173 -59.29 19.01 -6.78
CA GLY A 173 -59.92 17.92 -7.51
C GLY A 173 -61.32 18.29 -8.02
N ARG A 174 -61.63 17.85 -9.24
CA ARG A 174 -62.99 17.86 -9.79
C ARG A 174 -63.72 16.58 -9.37
N PRO A 175 -64.93 16.66 -8.80
CA PRO A 175 -65.79 15.49 -8.62
C PRO A 175 -66.44 15.09 -9.95
N LEU A 176 -66.71 13.79 -10.10
CA LEU A 176 -67.78 13.26 -10.96
C LEU A 176 -68.89 12.74 -10.06
#